data_AF-A0A8H6MCB8-F1
#
_entry.id   AF-A0A8H6MCB8-F1
#
_cell.length_a   1.000
_cell.length_b   1.000
_cell.length_c   1.000
_cell.angle_alpha   90.00
_cell.angle_beta   90.00
_cell.angle_gamma   90.00
#
_symmetry.space_group_name_H-M   'P 1'
#
loop_
_entity.id
_entity.type
_entity.pdbx_description
1 polymer ?
#
loop_
_entity_poly.entity_id
_entity_poly.type
_entity_poly.pdbx_seq_one_letter_code
_entity_poly.pdbx_strand_id
1 'polypeptide(L)'
;MDIEIDPFASHETQPERRFQFWDDERTVKWFQARGYTLYSRPNKNYGSNSESPVSEPRPFLTVPSIPVDEPIVPAIYPYACHDGCTSGSSNFPRSVEERKGSVCFAQDRESRHVAIKLVSADARPDERKIYQFLYGQDIQVLQENCVLPVLEILHFNEHCFVVMPRWGGMVRYPEPVRLREVIDFIRGCLKVESMQ
;
A
#
# COMPACT_ATOMS: atom_id res chain seq x y z
N MET A 1 22.20 4.26 9.21
CA MET A 1 22.19 3.26 8.13
C MET A 1 21.57 3.99 6.98
N ASP A 2 22.40 4.40 6.02
CA ASP A 2 22.01 5.40 5.05
C ASP A 2 21.56 4.67 3.78
N ILE A 3 20.30 4.90 3.38
CA ILE A 3 19.74 4.35 2.14
C ILE A 3 20.29 5.22 1.01
N GLU A 4 21.00 4.59 0.08
CA GLU A 4 21.80 5.28 -0.95
C GLU A 4 21.02 5.50 -2.25
N ILE A 5 19.92 4.75 -2.43
CA ILE A 5 18.99 4.94 -3.53
C ILE A 5 18.01 6.04 -3.13
N ASP A 6 18.18 7.23 -3.69
CA ASP A 6 17.16 8.28 -3.63
C ASP A 6 16.06 7.95 -4.65
N PRO A 7 14.84 7.60 -4.19
CA PRO A 7 13.72 7.27 -5.08
C PRO A 7 13.20 8.46 -5.90
N PHE A 8 13.73 9.67 -5.67
CA PHE A 8 13.35 10.93 -6.30
C PHE A 8 14.49 11.66 -7.03
N ALA A 9 15.70 11.07 -7.15
CA ALA A 9 16.91 11.71 -7.73
C ALA A 9 16.84 12.11 -9.22
N SER A 10 15.69 12.04 -9.88
CA SER A 10 15.51 12.55 -11.25
C SER A 10 14.12 13.13 -11.42
N HIS A 11 14.04 14.32 -12.02
CA HIS A 11 12.81 15.05 -12.32
C HIS A 11 11.86 14.32 -13.29
N GLU A 12 12.20 13.10 -13.73
CA GLU A 12 11.31 12.21 -14.46
C GLU A 12 11.33 10.81 -13.85
N THR A 13 10.12 10.32 -13.65
CA THR A 13 9.69 9.18 -12.85
C THR A 13 9.99 7.86 -13.54
N GLN A 14 11.01 7.13 -13.09
CA GLN A 14 11.20 5.73 -13.47
C GLN A 14 10.70 4.83 -12.33
N PRO A 15 9.58 4.10 -12.52
CA PRO A 15 9.09 3.11 -11.56
C PRO A 15 10.17 2.11 -11.13
N GLU A 16 11.15 1.80 -12.00
CA GLU A 16 12.23 0.87 -11.69
C GLU A 16 13.06 1.31 -10.48
N ARG A 17 13.45 2.59 -10.38
CA ARG A 17 14.21 3.10 -9.23
C ARG A 17 13.43 2.95 -7.93
N ARG A 18 12.13 3.19 -7.97
CA ARG A 18 11.27 3.01 -6.80
C ARG A 18 11.13 1.54 -6.44
N PHE A 19 11.00 0.66 -7.42
CA PHE A 19 10.99 -0.78 -7.16
C PHE A 19 12.30 -1.26 -6.52
N GLN A 20 13.44 -0.82 -7.05
CA GLN A 20 14.77 -1.10 -6.50
C GLN A 20 14.90 -0.56 -5.07
N PHE A 21 14.46 0.68 -4.82
CA PHE A 21 14.43 1.27 -3.49
C PHE A 21 13.68 0.38 -2.49
N TRP A 22 12.50 -0.14 -2.85
CA TRP A 22 11.72 -1.02 -1.98
C TRP A 22 12.34 -2.40 -1.78
N ASP A 23 13.06 -2.92 -2.77
CA ASP A 23 13.75 -4.21 -2.70
C ASP A 23 15.13 -4.14 -2.05
N ASP A 24 15.67 -2.93 -1.86
CA ASP A 24 16.98 -2.70 -1.26
C ASP A 24 17.02 -3.26 0.17
N GLU A 25 18.10 -3.98 0.48
CA GLU A 25 18.24 -4.69 1.75
C GLU A 25 18.25 -3.74 2.95
N ARG A 26 18.75 -2.51 2.78
CA ARG A 26 18.76 -1.49 3.83
C ARG A 26 17.35 -0.97 4.07
N THR A 27 16.58 -0.72 3.01
CA THR A 27 15.16 -0.34 3.11
C THR A 27 14.36 -1.43 3.83
N VAL A 28 14.49 -2.68 3.41
CA VAL A 28 13.82 -3.83 4.04
C VAL A 28 14.16 -3.92 5.53
N LYS A 29 15.45 -3.87 5.89
CA LYS A 29 15.91 -3.90 7.29
C LYS A 29 15.40 -2.71 8.10
N TRP A 30 15.32 -1.52 7.50
CA TRP A 30 14.83 -0.31 8.15
C TRP A 30 13.35 -0.41 8.54
N PHE A 31 12.51 -0.99 7.67
CA PHE A 31 11.11 -1.27 7.97
C PHE A 31 10.95 -2.41 8.96
N GLN A 32 11.74 -3.47 8.82
CA GLN A 32 11.71 -4.60 9.75
C GLN A 32 12.05 -4.17 11.18
N ALA A 33 13.04 -3.30 11.36
CA ALA A 33 13.40 -2.74 12.67
C ALA A 33 12.26 -1.93 13.33
N ARG A 34 11.29 -1.47 12.54
CA ARG A 34 10.09 -0.75 13.02
C ARG A 34 8.89 -1.68 13.24
N GLY A 35 8.98 -2.94 12.79
CA GLY A 35 7.93 -3.94 12.92
C GLY A 35 7.05 -4.08 11.68
N TYR A 36 7.58 -3.70 10.51
CA TYR A 36 6.92 -3.90 9.23
C TYR A 36 7.69 -4.93 8.39
N THR A 37 7.01 -6.00 8.00
CA THR A 37 7.53 -6.98 7.05
C THR A 37 7.00 -6.64 5.66
N LEU A 38 7.85 -6.06 4.82
CA LEU A 38 7.48 -5.69 3.45
C LEU A 38 7.11 -6.92 2.63
N TYR A 39 6.16 -6.76 1.72
CA TYR A 39 5.85 -7.73 0.69
C TYR A 39 7.06 -7.93 -0.22
N SER A 40 7.17 -9.11 -0.82
CA SER A 40 8.24 -9.46 -1.75
C SER A 40 7.72 -9.59 -3.17
N ARG A 41 8.63 -9.48 -4.15
CA ARG A 41 8.33 -9.73 -5.56
C ARG A 41 8.72 -11.15 -5.92
N PRO A 42 7.80 -11.99 -6.43
CA PRO A 42 8.06 -13.42 -6.65
C PRO A 42 9.07 -13.72 -7.76
N ASN A 43 9.51 -12.73 -8.56
CA ASN A 43 10.56 -12.85 -9.57
C ASN A 43 11.43 -11.58 -9.60
N LYS A 44 12.46 -11.50 -8.76
CA LYS A 44 13.37 -10.33 -8.66
C LYS A 44 14.34 -10.17 -9.86
N ASN A 45 14.18 -10.92 -10.94
CA ASN A 45 15.06 -10.80 -12.12
C ASN A 45 14.70 -9.53 -12.91
N TYR A 46 15.16 -8.39 -12.40
CA TYR A 46 15.29 -7.15 -13.15
C TYR A 46 16.40 -7.32 -14.19
N GLY A 47 16.10 -7.99 -15.31
CA GLY A 47 16.95 -7.98 -16.51
C GLY A 47 18.15 -8.93 -16.54
N SER A 48 17.95 -10.24 -16.38
CA SER A 48 18.98 -11.22 -16.80
C SER A 48 18.37 -12.39 -17.59
N ASN A 49 19.10 -12.79 -18.63
CA ASN A 49 18.75 -13.73 -19.70
C ASN A 49 18.43 -15.15 -19.21
N SER A 50 17.26 -15.35 -18.62
CA SER A 50 16.72 -16.67 -18.27
C SER A 50 15.85 -17.18 -19.41
N GLU A 51 16.35 -18.20 -20.13
CA GLU A 51 15.68 -18.92 -21.23
C GLU A 51 14.48 -19.76 -20.76
N SER A 52 13.44 -19.12 -20.22
CA SER A 52 12.12 -19.71 -20.03
C SER A 52 11.06 -18.87 -20.75
N PRO A 53 10.19 -19.45 -21.59
CA PRO A 53 9.21 -18.71 -22.37
C PRO A 53 7.97 -18.30 -21.54
N VAL A 54 8.15 -17.95 -20.27
CA VAL A 54 7.04 -17.71 -19.34
C VAL A 54 7.14 -16.31 -18.74
N SER A 55 6.28 -15.43 -19.26
CA SER A 55 5.86 -14.14 -18.72
C SER A 55 6.95 -13.08 -18.49
N GLU A 56 6.78 -11.93 -19.15
CA GLU A 56 7.53 -10.70 -18.89
C GLU A 56 7.74 -10.45 -17.38
N PRO A 57 8.92 -9.95 -16.96
CA PRO A 57 9.15 -9.60 -15.56
C PRO A 57 8.04 -8.66 -15.09
N ARG A 58 7.38 -9.01 -13.98
CA ARG A 58 6.31 -8.22 -13.35
C ARG A 58 6.84 -7.51 -12.10
N PRO A 59 7.68 -6.48 -12.24
CA PRO A 59 8.25 -5.76 -11.09
C PRO A 59 7.18 -5.02 -10.27
N PHE A 60 5.97 -4.89 -10.81
CA PHE A 60 4.83 -4.31 -10.13
C PHE A 60 4.04 -5.32 -9.29
N LEU A 61 4.26 -6.63 -9.45
CA LEU A 61 3.55 -7.66 -8.68
C LEU A 61 4.27 -7.92 -7.35
N THR A 62 3.55 -7.78 -6.24
CA THR A 62 4.05 -8.07 -4.89
C THR A 62 3.13 -9.07 -4.18
N VAL A 63 3.72 -9.88 -3.29
CA VAL A 63 3.03 -10.91 -2.50
C VAL A 63 3.43 -10.79 -1.02
N PRO A 64 2.57 -11.17 -0.07
CA PRO A 64 2.95 -11.23 1.34
C PRO A 64 4.22 -12.07 1.51
N SER A 65 5.20 -11.52 2.25
CA SER A 65 6.44 -12.26 2.55
C SER A 65 6.22 -13.33 3.62
N ILE A 66 5.21 -13.14 4.48
CA ILE A 66 4.74 -14.16 5.41
C ILE A 66 3.40 -14.68 4.87
N PRO A 67 3.29 -15.97 4.53
CA PRO A 67 2.04 -16.58 4.09
C PRO A 67 0.93 -16.33 5.10
N VAL A 68 -0.27 -16.07 4.62
CA VAL A 68 -1.46 -15.95 5.46
C VAL A 68 -2.37 -17.12 5.18
N ASP A 69 -2.44 -18.04 6.13
CA ASP A 69 -3.35 -19.18 6.11
C ASP A 69 -4.73 -18.84 6.69
N GLU A 70 -4.93 -17.59 7.11
CA GLU A 70 -6.17 -17.16 7.75
C GLU A 70 -7.35 -17.11 6.76
N PRO A 71 -8.54 -17.54 7.19
CA PRO A 71 -9.75 -17.40 6.40
C PRO A 71 -10.08 -15.92 6.17
N ILE A 72 -10.81 -15.64 5.09
CA ILE A 72 -11.39 -14.31 4.85
C ILE A 72 -12.34 -13.98 6.01
N VAL A 73 -12.01 -12.98 6.82
CA VAL A 73 -12.85 -12.50 7.93
C VAL A 73 -13.69 -11.27 7.49
N PRO A 74 -14.67 -10.80 8.27
CA PRO A 74 -15.33 -9.53 8.00
C PRO A 74 -14.35 -8.35 8.13
N ALA A 75 -14.48 -7.36 7.24
CA ALA A 75 -13.73 -6.11 7.35
C ALA A 75 -14.12 -5.36 8.64
N ILE A 76 -13.13 -4.96 9.43
CA ILE A 76 -13.32 -4.17 10.65
C ILE A 76 -12.47 -2.91 10.51
N TYR A 77 -13.13 -1.75 10.47
CA TYR A 77 -12.44 -0.47 10.41
C TYR A 77 -11.35 -0.39 11.51
N PRO A 78 -10.11 -0.01 11.18
CA PRO A 78 -9.70 0.61 9.92
C PRO A 78 -9.20 -0.35 8.83
N TYR A 79 -9.17 -1.65 9.09
CA TYR A 79 -8.61 -2.65 8.18
C TYR A 79 -9.71 -3.30 7.33
N ALA A 80 -9.54 -3.27 6.01
CA ALA A 80 -10.42 -4.03 5.13
C ALA A 80 -10.01 -5.51 5.11
N CYS A 81 -11.00 -6.39 5.18
CA CYS A 81 -10.81 -7.84 5.01
C CYS A 81 -11.30 -8.34 3.64
N HIS A 82 -11.21 -7.50 2.62
CA HIS A 82 -11.60 -7.87 1.26
C HIS A 82 -10.36 -7.98 0.38
N ASP A 83 -9.64 -9.08 0.57
CA ASP A 83 -8.50 -9.52 -0.22
C ASP A 83 -8.88 -10.52 -1.33
N GLY A 84 -10.16 -10.89 -1.43
CA GLY A 84 -10.71 -11.81 -2.44
C GLY A 84 -10.62 -11.35 -3.89
N CYS A 85 -9.99 -10.20 -4.17
CA CYS A 85 -9.71 -9.76 -5.54
C CYS A 85 -8.56 -10.58 -6.13
N THR A 86 -8.76 -11.89 -6.26
CA THR A 86 -8.05 -12.72 -7.23
C THR A 86 -8.56 -12.30 -8.60
N SER A 87 -7.98 -11.27 -9.20
CA SER A 87 -8.14 -11.03 -10.64
C SER A 87 -7.44 -12.17 -11.39
N GLY A 88 -8.08 -13.34 -11.41
CA GLY A 88 -7.94 -14.43 -12.37
C GLY A 88 -6.57 -15.02 -12.71
N SER A 89 -5.45 -14.69 -12.05
CA SER A 89 -4.14 -15.14 -12.58
C SER A 89 -2.97 -15.25 -11.59
N SER A 90 -3.19 -15.02 -10.30
CA SER A 90 -2.13 -15.10 -9.30
C SER A 90 -2.35 -16.33 -8.42
N ASN A 91 -1.40 -17.26 -8.43
CA ASN A 91 -1.35 -18.39 -7.48
C ASN A 91 -1.07 -17.95 -6.03
N PHE A 92 -0.96 -16.64 -5.79
CA PHE A 92 -0.60 -16.07 -4.49
C PHE A 92 -1.78 -15.29 -3.89
N PRO A 93 -2.37 -15.77 -2.79
CA PRO A 93 -3.35 -15.01 -2.02
C PRO A 93 -2.82 -13.61 -1.67
N ARG A 94 -3.70 -12.60 -1.73
CA ARG A 94 -3.38 -11.19 -1.40
C ARG A 94 -2.29 -10.54 -2.26
N SER A 95 -1.92 -11.14 -3.39
CA SER A 95 -1.02 -10.49 -4.35
C SER A 95 -1.61 -9.18 -4.86
N VAL A 96 -0.77 -8.22 -5.18
CA VAL A 96 -1.22 -6.91 -5.67
C VAL A 96 -0.24 -6.33 -6.67
N GLU A 97 -0.80 -5.71 -7.71
CA GLU A 97 -0.04 -4.98 -8.71
C GLU A 97 0.03 -3.48 -8.35
N GLU A 98 1.23 -2.93 -8.22
CA GLU A 98 1.48 -1.50 -8.04
C GLU A 98 2.48 -1.03 -9.09
N ARG A 99 1.98 -0.37 -10.13
CA ARG A 99 2.74 -0.07 -11.34
C ARG A 99 3.64 1.15 -11.22
N LYS A 100 3.43 2.01 -10.22
CA LYS A 100 4.19 3.25 -10.07
C LYS A 100 5.41 3.06 -9.16
N GLY A 101 5.42 2.10 -8.26
CA GLY A 101 6.41 1.99 -7.18
C GLY A 101 6.24 3.06 -6.10
N SER A 102 5.16 3.83 -6.11
CA SER A 102 4.88 4.85 -5.07
C SER A 102 4.37 4.24 -3.77
N VAL A 103 3.86 3.01 -3.82
CA VAL A 103 3.32 2.30 -2.66
C VAL A 103 3.98 0.92 -2.56
N CYS A 104 4.36 0.55 -1.34
CA CYS A 104 4.73 -0.81 -0.98
C CYS A 104 3.68 -1.36 -0.01
N PHE A 105 3.52 -2.68 0.03
CA PHE A 105 2.62 -3.34 0.98
C PHE A 105 3.44 -4.05 2.04
N ALA A 106 2.89 -4.19 3.23
CA ALA A 106 3.58 -4.86 4.34
C ALA A 106 2.58 -5.55 5.28
N GLN A 107 3.13 -6.36 6.18
CA GLN A 107 2.46 -6.84 7.39
C GLN A 107 3.07 -6.11 8.59
N ASP A 108 2.24 -5.66 9.51
CA ASP A 108 2.71 -5.11 10.79
C ASP A 108 2.99 -6.21 11.82
N ARG A 109 3.31 -5.84 13.06
CA ARG A 109 3.62 -6.78 14.16
C ARG A 109 2.47 -7.70 14.54
N GLU A 110 1.24 -7.30 14.22
CA GLU A 110 0.02 -8.07 14.46
C GLU A 110 -0.38 -8.87 13.21
N SER A 111 0.50 -8.96 12.20
CA SER A 111 0.24 -9.58 10.90
C SER A 111 -0.89 -8.92 10.11
N ARG A 112 -1.29 -7.69 10.46
CA ARG A 112 -2.30 -6.92 9.71
C ARG A 112 -1.65 -6.33 8.47
N HIS A 113 -2.39 -6.34 7.37
CA HIS A 113 -1.89 -5.82 6.11
C HIS A 113 -2.01 -4.30 6.04
N VAL A 114 -0.91 -3.65 5.65
CA VAL A 114 -0.80 -2.20 5.50
C VAL A 114 -0.29 -1.85 4.11
N ALA A 115 -0.64 -0.65 3.66
CA ALA A 115 -0.07 0.02 2.50
C ALA A 115 0.83 1.16 3.00
N ILE A 116 2.04 1.22 2.48
CA ILE A 116 3.07 2.19 2.83
C ILE A 116 3.34 3.04 1.61
N LYS A 117 2.93 4.30 1.64
CA LYS A 117 3.15 5.24 0.55
C LYS A 117 4.40 6.08 0.81
N LEU A 118 5.27 6.15 -0.17
CA LEU A 118 6.42 7.05 -0.17
C LEU A 118 5.99 8.44 -0.62
N VAL A 119 6.24 9.46 0.21
CA VAL A 119 5.89 10.87 -0.05
C VAL A 119 7.14 11.73 0.03
N SER A 120 7.41 12.50 -1.02
CA SER A 120 8.49 13.49 -1.05
C SER A 120 8.03 14.79 -0.40
N ALA A 121 8.79 15.30 0.58
CA ALA A 121 8.48 16.55 1.24
C ALA A 121 8.51 17.76 0.28
N ASP A 122 9.49 17.78 -0.62
CA ASP A 122 9.76 18.94 -1.47
C ASP A 122 8.89 18.95 -2.73
N ALA A 123 8.64 17.77 -3.31
CA ALA A 123 7.85 17.69 -4.55
C ALA A 123 6.34 17.80 -4.29
N ARG A 124 5.86 17.42 -3.09
CA ARG A 124 4.42 17.33 -2.77
C ARG A 124 4.10 17.82 -1.36
N PRO A 125 4.36 19.10 -1.04
CA PRO A 125 4.15 19.63 0.30
C PRO A 125 2.69 19.57 0.76
N ASP A 126 1.73 19.74 -0.14
CA ASP A 126 0.30 19.70 0.21
C ASP A 126 -0.20 18.29 0.49
N GLU A 127 0.32 17.28 -0.23
CA GLU A 127 0.01 15.87 0.05
C GLU A 127 0.49 15.49 1.46
N ARG A 128 1.68 15.93 1.86
CA ARG A 128 2.18 15.73 3.23
C ARG A 128 1.29 16.40 4.27
N LYS A 129 0.84 17.63 4.04
CA LYS A 129 -0.07 18.35 4.95
C LYS A 129 -1.40 17.60 5.12
N ILE A 130 -1.95 17.06 4.03
CA ILE A 130 -3.17 16.24 4.07
C ILE A 130 -2.95 15.02 4.97
N TYR A 131 -1.85 14.29 4.79
CA TYR A 131 -1.56 13.13 5.64
C TYR A 131 -1.34 13.49 7.11
N GLN A 132 -0.67 14.61 7.39
CA GLN A 132 -0.51 15.12 8.76
C GLN A 132 -1.84 15.51 9.39
N PHE A 133 -2.71 16.18 8.63
CA PHE A 133 -4.06 16.53 9.08
C PHE A 133 -4.85 15.27 9.43
N LEU A 134 -4.87 14.27 8.54
CA LEU A 134 -5.57 13.00 8.74
C LEU A 134 -5.01 12.22 9.94
N TYR A 135 -3.68 12.19 10.10
CA TYR A 135 -3.03 11.53 11.23
C TYR A 135 -3.38 12.15 12.59
N GLY A 136 -3.68 13.46 12.61
CA GLY A 136 -4.10 14.17 13.81
C GLY A 136 -5.59 14.04 14.16
N GLN A 137 -6.41 13.41 13.32
CA GLN A 137 -7.84 13.26 13.58
C GLN A 137 -8.13 12.07 14.49
N ASP A 138 -9.23 12.16 15.24
CA ASP A 138 -9.75 11.02 15.99
C ASP A 138 -10.24 9.91 15.04
N ILE A 139 -9.96 8.66 15.41
CA ILE A 139 -10.29 7.48 14.59
C ILE A 139 -11.80 7.32 14.36
N GLN A 140 -12.63 7.73 15.33
CA GLN A 140 -14.10 7.70 15.21
C GLN A 140 -14.57 8.76 14.21
N VAL A 141 -13.99 9.96 14.24
CA VAL A 141 -14.30 11.02 13.26
C VAL A 141 -13.96 10.55 11.85
N LEU A 142 -12.80 9.93 11.65
CA LEU A 142 -12.43 9.38 10.35
C LEU A 142 -13.38 8.26 9.90
N GLN A 143 -13.78 7.38 10.82
CA GLN A 143 -14.74 6.30 10.54
C GLN A 143 -16.11 6.83 10.14
N GLU A 144 -16.64 7.82 10.88
CA GLU A 144 -17.95 8.43 10.63
C GLU A 144 -18.03 9.13 9.28
N ASN A 145 -16.90 9.68 8.83
CA ASN A 145 -16.73 10.34 7.53
C ASN A 145 -16.23 9.40 6.42
N CYS A 146 -16.12 8.09 6.69
CA CYS A 146 -15.68 7.08 5.72
C CYS A 146 -14.27 7.35 5.14
N VAL A 147 -13.39 7.94 5.94
CA VAL A 147 -12.01 8.27 5.56
C VAL A 147 -11.06 7.18 6.06
N LEU A 148 -10.13 6.76 5.20
CA LEU A 148 -9.06 5.86 5.59
C LEU A 148 -8.08 6.58 6.52
N PRO A 149 -7.77 6.01 7.69
CA PRO A 149 -6.87 6.65 8.61
C PRO A 149 -5.42 6.45 8.19
N VAL A 150 -4.59 7.42 8.59
CA VAL A 150 -3.14 7.24 8.63
C VAL A 150 -2.80 6.58 9.95
N LEU A 151 -2.18 5.41 9.91
CA LEU A 151 -1.80 4.63 11.09
C LEU A 151 -0.49 5.14 11.70
N GLU A 152 0.46 5.50 10.85
CA GLU A 152 1.77 6.01 11.26
C GLU A 152 2.39 6.85 10.14
N ILE A 153 3.17 7.87 10.51
CA ILE A 153 4.01 8.64 9.58
C ILE A 153 5.47 8.45 9.99
N LEU A 154 6.21 7.67 9.19
CA LEU A 154 7.62 7.41 9.43
C LEU A 154 8.48 8.42 8.66
N HIS A 155 9.25 9.23 9.37
CA HIS A 155 10.12 10.24 8.77
C HIS A 155 11.47 9.63 8.37
N PHE A 156 11.95 9.97 7.17
CA PHE A 156 13.23 9.51 6.65
C PHE A 156 13.84 10.57 5.71
N ASN A 157 14.86 11.27 6.20
CA ASN A 157 15.47 12.41 5.50
C ASN A 157 14.39 13.42 5.05
N GLU A 158 14.44 13.86 3.78
CA GLU A 158 13.46 14.76 3.15
C GLU A 158 12.20 14.03 2.64
N HIS A 159 11.95 12.82 3.12
CA HIS A 159 10.81 12.00 2.74
C HIS A 159 10.07 11.51 3.98
N CYS A 160 8.81 11.14 3.78
CA CYS A 160 8.09 10.36 4.77
C CYS A 160 7.42 9.16 4.13
N PHE A 161 7.22 8.14 4.95
CA PHE A 161 6.39 6.99 4.62
C PHE A 161 5.11 7.09 5.40
N VAL A 162 4.00 7.10 4.67
CA VAL A 162 2.67 7.15 5.25
C VAL A 162 2.12 5.74 5.27
N VAL A 163 1.94 5.20 6.47
CA VAL A 163 1.38 3.87 6.70
C VAL A 163 -0.14 3.99 6.82
N MET A 164 -0.87 3.25 6.01
CA MET A 164 -2.32 3.19 5.99
C MET A 164 -2.77 1.73 6.01
N PRO A 165 -3.99 1.42 6.45
CA PRO A 165 -4.53 0.07 6.31
C PRO A 165 -4.54 -0.35 4.83
N ARG A 166 -4.20 -1.60 4.52
CA ARG A 166 -4.31 -2.09 3.15
C ARG A 166 -5.77 -2.37 2.83
N TRP A 167 -6.31 -1.60 1.89
CA TRP A 167 -7.62 -1.86 1.33
C TRP A 167 -7.50 -2.56 -0.02
N GLY A 168 -8.53 -3.33 -0.40
CA GLY A 168 -8.53 -4.12 -1.64
C GLY A 168 -8.27 -3.26 -2.88
N GLY A 169 -7.84 -3.90 -3.97
CA GLY A 169 -7.43 -3.18 -5.20
C GLY A 169 -8.56 -2.46 -5.95
N MET A 170 -9.81 -2.71 -5.58
CA MET A 170 -10.98 -2.07 -6.19
C MET A 170 -11.96 -1.61 -5.11
N VAL A 171 -12.32 -0.33 -5.15
CA VAL A 171 -13.25 0.28 -4.19
C VAL A 171 -14.65 -0.34 -4.23
N ARG A 172 -15.02 -0.95 -5.36
CA ARG A 172 -16.30 -1.64 -5.57
C ARG A 172 -16.26 -3.12 -5.21
N TYR A 173 -15.18 -3.63 -4.61
CA TYR A 173 -15.06 -5.05 -4.29
C TYR A 173 -15.39 -5.34 -2.81
N PRO A 174 -16.18 -6.38 -2.49
CA PRO A 174 -16.89 -7.27 -3.43
C PRO A 174 -17.95 -6.51 -4.21
N GLU A 175 -18.24 -6.98 -5.45
CA GLU A 175 -19.20 -6.32 -6.32
C GLU A 175 -20.56 -6.20 -5.59
N PRO A 176 -21.14 -4.98 -5.49
CA PRO A 176 -22.39 -4.79 -4.77
C PRO A 176 -23.49 -5.61 -5.43
N VAL A 177 -24.13 -6.47 -4.65
CA VAL A 177 -25.21 -7.36 -5.13
C VAL A 177 -26.57 -6.70 -4.95
N ARG A 178 -26.67 -5.71 -4.04
CA ARG A 178 -27.93 -5.07 -3.70
C ARG A 178 -27.83 -3.56 -3.87
N LEU A 179 -28.91 -2.92 -4.33
CA LEU A 179 -28.97 -1.47 -4.55
C LEU A 179 -28.58 -0.66 -3.29
N ARG A 180 -28.93 -1.15 -2.09
CA ARG A 180 -28.54 -0.49 -0.84
C ARG A 180 -27.00 -0.37 -0.69
N GLU A 181 -26.24 -1.38 -1.14
CA GLU A 181 -24.77 -1.39 -1.04
C GLU A 181 -24.16 -0.32 -1.96
N VAL A 182 -24.78 -0.11 -3.13
CA VAL A 182 -24.42 0.99 -4.04
C VAL A 182 -24.74 2.35 -3.41
N ILE A 183 -25.91 2.50 -2.80
CA ILE A 183 -26.33 3.74 -2.14
C ILE A 183 -25.41 4.04 -0.94
N ASP A 184 -25.07 3.03 -0.13
CA ASP A 184 -24.17 3.18 1.01
C ASP A 184 -22.76 3.57 0.56
N PHE A 185 -22.27 2.98 -0.55
CA PHE A 185 -21.02 3.40 -1.17
C PHE A 185 -21.05 4.88 -1.61
N ILE A 186 -22.09 5.30 -2.35
CA ILE A 186 -22.25 6.70 -2.78
C ILE A 186 -22.30 7.63 -1.58
N ARG A 187 -23.08 7.29 -0.54
CA ARG A 187 -23.14 8.07 0.71
C ARG A 187 -21.79 8.20 1.37
N GLY A 188 -21.00 7.12 1.43
CA GLY A 188 -19.64 7.16 1.97
C GLY A 188 -18.75 8.13 1.19
N CYS A 189 -18.83 8.13 -0.14
CA CYS A 189 -18.07 9.07 -0.97
C CYS A 189 -18.47 10.53 -0.79
N LEU A 190 -19.75 10.80 -0.51
CA LEU A 190 -20.29 12.16 -0.37
C LEU A 190 -20.14 12.74 1.04
N LYS A 191 -19.90 11.92 2.06
CA LYS A 191 -19.77 12.37 3.46
C LYS A 191 -18.54 13.24 3.73
N VAL A 192 -17.51 13.18 2.89
CA VAL A 192 -16.23 13.84 3.12
C VAL A 192 -16.33 15.38 3.07
N GLU A 193 -17.46 15.95 2.61
CA GLU A 193 -17.66 17.41 2.50
C GLU A 193 -17.90 18.14 3.85
N SER A 194 -18.04 17.42 4.98
CA SER A 194 -18.36 18.02 6.29
C SER A 194 -17.23 18.06 7.33
N MET A 195 -16.01 17.64 7.00
CA MET A 195 -14.86 17.78 7.90
C MET A 195 -14.31 19.22 7.86
N GLN A 196 -14.89 20.11 8.67
CA GLN A 196 -14.40 21.47 8.95
C GLN A 196 -13.92 21.61 10.39
#